data_AF-A0A6B3R760-F1
#
_entry.id   AF-A0A6B3R760-F1
#
_cell.length_a   1.000
_cell.length_b   1.000
_cell.length_c   1.000
_cell.angle_alpha   90.00
_cell.angle_beta   90.00
_cell.angle_gamma   90.00
#
_symmetry.space_group_name_H-M   'P 1'
#
loop_
_entity.id
_entity.type
_entity.pdbx_description
1 polymer ?
#
loop_
_entity_poly.entity_id
_entity_poly.type
_entity_poly.pdbx_seq_one_letter_code
_entity_poly.pdbx_strand_id
1 'polypeptide(L)'
;MNIKKESKSTLLVVIIIIISMVIIFFFSMGIDYLNYYKDYNWIFYFLGYLALLFLISWLNKKYPSKILQLINICMSFPIAFVLFLYQFALPALGLIFHVIYFAMISISIPLIIIKLNEYFGYYTLSKQTIIFITLTSATCISVTFYKQILNFIYHLGPLRIKSSRKIRKFRLEELTEYVINKENIRFIIYSSFFIYIMVYSFHFFQNSSIFDVQEQDKAVYQSFLCFLAFDRLLLNSKRFLIIPSELLRKLINSIRQNEDK
;
A
#
# COMPACT_ATOMS: atom_id res chain seq x y z
N MET A 1 14.53 31.34 -42.67
CA MET A 1 13.05 31.49 -42.73
C MET A 1 12.38 30.73 -41.57
N ASN A 2 12.61 31.11 -40.30
CA ASN A 2 12.04 30.41 -39.12
C ASN A 2 11.43 31.34 -38.04
N ILE A 3 11.63 32.66 -38.14
CA ILE A 3 11.21 33.64 -37.12
C ILE A 3 9.67 33.79 -37.04
N LYS A 4 8.95 33.62 -38.17
CA LYS A 4 7.47 33.71 -38.21
C LYS A 4 6.74 32.53 -37.53
N LYS A 5 7.40 31.38 -37.34
CA LYS A 5 6.78 30.19 -36.73
C LYS A 5 6.88 30.22 -35.20
N GLU A 6 8.02 30.68 -34.67
CA GLU A 6 8.21 30.87 -33.23
C GLU A 6 7.41 32.06 -32.67
N SER A 7 7.31 33.16 -33.43
CA SER A 7 6.45 34.30 -33.07
C SER A 7 4.96 33.93 -32.98
N LYS A 8 4.46 33.02 -33.82
CA LYS A 8 3.09 32.51 -33.73
C LYS A 8 2.87 31.55 -32.56
N SER A 9 3.87 30.73 -32.23
CA SER A 9 3.82 29.79 -31.10
C SER A 9 3.80 30.52 -29.76
N THR A 10 4.66 31.53 -29.60
CA THR A 10 4.72 32.38 -28.40
C THR A 10 3.45 33.20 -28.21
N LEU A 11 2.88 33.76 -29.28
CA LEU A 11 1.58 34.45 -29.24
C LEU A 11 0.45 33.52 -28.75
N LEU A 12 0.45 32.27 -29.21
CA LEU A 12 -0.58 31.28 -28.86
C LEU A 12 -0.47 30.85 -27.38
N VAL A 13 0.75 30.69 -26.87
CA VAL A 13 1.00 30.43 -25.44
C VAL A 13 0.55 31.61 -24.57
N VAL A 14 0.85 32.85 -24.99
CA VAL A 14 0.41 34.06 -24.27
C VAL A 14 -1.12 34.19 -24.26
N ILE A 15 -1.79 33.88 -25.37
CA ILE A 15 -3.27 33.87 -25.42
C ILE A 15 -3.85 32.81 -24.49
N ILE A 16 -3.24 31.62 -24.40
CA ILE A 16 -3.68 30.57 -23.48
C ILE A 16 -3.50 31.00 -22.02
N ILE A 17 -2.40 31.67 -21.68
CA ILE A 17 -2.15 32.20 -20.33
C ILE A 17 -3.14 33.30 -19.98
N ILE A 18 -3.47 34.18 -20.92
CA ILE A 18 -4.47 35.24 -20.70
C ILE A 18 -5.86 34.62 -20.50
N ILE A 19 -6.25 33.64 -21.32
CA ILE A 19 -7.53 32.95 -21.18
C ILE A 19 -7.60 32.20 -19.84
N SER A 20 -6.52 31.54 -19.41
CA SER A 20 -6.50 30.83 -18.12
C SER A 20 -6.58 31.80 -16.94
N MET A 21 -5.90 32.94 -17.00
CA MET A 21 -6.01 33.99 -15.98
C MET A 21 -7.42 34.59 -15.91
N VAL A 22 -8.07 34.82 -17.05
CA VAL A 22 -9.44 35.33 -17.10
C VAL A 22 -10.43 34.31 -16.52
N ILE A 23 -10.28 33.02 -16.83
CA ILE A 23 -11.12 31.96 -16.27
C ILE A 23 -10.93 31.87 -14.74
N ILE A 24 -9.69 31.90 -14.26
CA ILE A 24 -9.38 31.86 -12.81
C ILE A 24 -9.96 33.09 -12.10
N PHE A 25 -9.87 34.28 -12.71
CA PHE A 25 -10.42 35.53 -12.16
C PHE A 25 -11.96 35.51 -12.07
N PHE A 26 -12.65 35.02 -13.11
CA PHE A 26 -14.10 34.84 -13.05
C PHE A 26 -14.52 33.74 -12.07
N PHE A 27 -13.72 32.69 -11.93
CA PHE A 27 -13.95 31.66 -10.91
C PHE A 27 -13.76 32.20 -9.49
N SER A 28 -12.74 33.02 -9.24
CA SER A 28 -12.50 33.61 -7.93
C SER A 28 -13.56 34.64 -7.58
N MET A 29 -13.96 35.50 -8.52
CA MET A 29 -15.10 36.43 -8.33
C MET A 29 -16.42 35.68 -8.10
N GLY A 30 -16.64 34.56 -8.80
CA GLY A 30 -17.80 33.71 -8.59
C GLY A 30 -17.81 33.08 -7.20
N ILE A 31 -16.67 32.61 -6.72
CA ILE A 31 -16.52 32.05 -5.36
C ILE A 31 -16.71 33.14 -4.29
N ASP A 32 -16.16 34.34 -4.48
CA ASP A 32 -16.31 35.45 -3.52
C ASP A 32 -17.74 36.00 -3.47
N TYR A 33 -18.42 36.11 -4.62
CA TYR A 33 -19.83 36.52 -4.69
C TYR A 33 -20.77 35.47 -4.06
N LEU A 34 -20.44 34.19 -4.20
CA LEU A 34 -21.20 33.10 -3.59
C LEU A 34 -20.92 32.96 -2.08
N ASN A 35 -19.69 33.21 -1.63
CA ASN A 35 -19.33 33.18 -0.20
C ASN A 35 -19.96 34.33 0.62
N TYR A 36 -20.44 35.40 -0.03
CA TYR A 36 -21.15 36.51 0.64
C TYR A 36 -22.54 36.10 1.17
N TYR A 37 -23.19 35.10 0.57
CA TYR A 37 -24.47 34.54 1.02
C TYR A 37 -24.25 33.15 1.65
N LYS A 38 -24.18 33.09 2.98
CA LYS A 38 -23.60 32.01 3.80
C LYS A 38 -24.31 30.64 3.80
N ASP A 39 -25.31 30.36 2.98
CA ASP A 39 -26.10 29.12 3.03
C ASP A 39 -26.16 28.34 1.71
N TYR A 40 -25.01 28.14 1.05
CA TYR A 40 -24.97 27.40 -0.22
C TYR A 40 -24.67 25.91 -0.07
N ASN A 41 -25.69 25.11 -0.37
CA ASN A 41 -25.58 23.67 -0.61
C ASN A 41 -24.82 23.40 -1.93
N TRP A 42 -23.50 23.27 -1.85
CA TRP A 42 -22.57 22.84 -2.90
C TRP A 42 -23.08 21.67 -3.79
N ILE A 43 -23.91 20.80 -3.23
CA ILE A 43 -24.59 19.70 -3.91
C ILE A 43 -25.45 20.19 -5.10
N PHE A 44 -26.18 21.31 -4.97
CA PHE A 44 -27.00 21.85 -6.07
C PHE A 44 -26.17 22.39 -7.23
N TYR A 45 -25.01 23.01 -6.95
CA TYR A 45 -24.08 23.45 -7.99
C TYR A 45 -23.47 22.29 -8.76
N PHE A 46 -23.09 21.23 -8.02
CA PHE A 46 -22.58 20.01 -8.64
C PHE A 46 -23.64 19.32 -9.51
N LEU A 47 -24.89 19.23 -9.02
CA LEU A 47 -26.02 18.71 -9.80
C LEU A 47 -26.33 19.56 -11.04
N GLY A 48 -26.31 20.89 -10.90
CA GLY A 48 -26.49 21.81 -12.03
C GLY A 48 -25.39 21.65 -13.08
N TYR A 49 -24.14 21.52 -12.66
CA TYR A 49 -23.01 21.24 -13.55
C TYR A 49 -23.15 19.90 -14.28
N LEU A 50 -23.56 18.83 -13.59
CA LEU A 50 -23.83 17.53 -14.21
C LEU A 50 -24.97 17.60 -15.24
N ALA A 51 -26.05 18.32 -14.93
CA ALA A 51 -27.17 18.51 -15.86
C ALA A 51 -26.74 19.28 -17.12
N LEU A 52 -25.93 20.33 -16.95
CA LEU A 52 -25.42 21.15 -18.05
C LEU A 52 -24.45 20.35 -18.95
N LEU A 53 -23.58 19.54 -18.34
CA LEU A 53 -22.74 18.57 -19.05
C LEU A 53 -23.55 17.58 -19.89
N PHE A 54 -24.61 17.01 -19.32
CA PHE A 54 -25.48 16.07 -20.04
C PHE A 54 -26.15 16.75 -21.24
N LEU A 55 -26.62 17.98 -21.05
CA LEU A 55 -27.28 18.77 -22.10
C LEU A 55 -26.31 19.12 -23.24
N ILE A 56 -25.09 19.59 -22.93
CA ILE A 56 -24.06 19.88 -23.94
C ILE A 56 -23.63 18.61 -24.67
N SER A 57 -23.45 17.50 -23.95
CA SER A 57 -23.10 16.21 -24.55
C SER A 57 -24.20 15.69 -25.48
N TRP A 58 -25.47 15.85 -25.10
CA TRP A 58 -26.63 15.51 -25.92
C TRP A 58 -26.72 16.40 -27.17
N LEU A 59 -26.56 17.72 -27.02
CA LEU A 59 -26.53 18.65 -28.15
C LEU A 59 -25.38 18.34 -29.12
N ASN A 60 -24.19 17.99 -28.61
CA ASN A 60 -23.04 17.64 -29.43
C ASN A 60 -23.28 16.34 -30.24
N LYS A 61 -24.01 15.38 -29.67
CA LYS A 61 -24.43 14.17 -30.39
C LYS A 61 -25.48 14.46 -31.47
N LYS A 62 -26.43 15.37 -31.20
CA LYS A 62 -27.53 15.68 -32.12
C LYS A 62 -27.11 16.64 -33.25
N TYR A 63 -26.21 17.59 -32.95
CA TYR A 63 -25.71 18.61 -33.87
C TYR A 63 -24.18 18.69 -33.79
N PRO A 64 -23.46 17.76 -34.44
CA PRO A 64 -22.00 17.74 -34.38
C PRO A 64 -21.42 18.97 -35.08
N SER A 65 -20.79 19.85 -34.32
CA SER A 65 -20.00 20.97 -34.85
C SER A 65 -18.67 21.07 -34.13
N LYS A 66 -17.63 21.58 -34.81
CA LYS A 66 -16.27 21.71 -34.23
C LYS A 66 -16.26 22.57 -32.96
N ILE A 67 -17.12 23.58 -32.89
CA ILE A 67 -17.24 24.48 -31.74
C ILE A 67 -17.92 23.77 -30.56
N LEU A 68 -19.04 23.07 -30.79
CA LEU A 68 -19.70 22.31 -29.73
C LEU A 68 -18.80 21.18 -29.19
N GLN A 69 -18.01 20.57 -30.06
CA GLN A 69 -17.05 19.54 -29.66
C GLN A 69 -15.98 20.12 -28.72
N LEU A 70 -15.44 21.31 -29.02
CA LEU A 70 -14.48 21.99 -28.16
C LEU A 70 -15.09 22.35 -26.80
N ILE A 71 -16.31 22.92 -26.80
CA ILE A 71 -17.03 23.27 -25.57
C ILE A 71 -17.28 22.02 -24.71
N ASN A 72 -17.71 20.92 -25.34
CA ASN A 72 -17.94 19.64 -24.65
C ASN A 72 -16.66 19.08 -24.03
N ILE A 73 -15.51 19.20 -24.71
CA ILE A 73 -14.21 18.78 -24.17
C ILE A 73 -13.80 19.65 -22.97
N CYS A 74 -13.88 20.98 -23.10
CA CYS A 74 -13.53 21.91 -22.01
C CYS A 74 -14.41 21.69 -20.79
N MET A 75 -15.72 21.55 -20.97
CA MET A 75 -16.65 21.30 -19.87
C MET A 75 -16.43 19.93 -19.23
N SER A 76 -16.09 18.90 -20.01
CA SER A 76 -15.84 17.55 -19.49
C SER A 76 -14.47 17.39 -18.82
N PHE A 77 -13.55 18.33 -19.04
CA PHE A 77 -12.17 18.24 -18.57
C PHE A 77 -12.05 18.05 -17.04
N PRO A 78 -12.78 18.79 -16.18
CA PRO A 78 -12.69 18.58 -14.73
C PRO A 78 -13.07 17.15 -14.30
N ILE A 79 -14.14 16.59 -14.86
CA ILE A 79 -14.53 15.20 -14.58
C ILE A 79 -13.50 14.21 -15.13
N ALA A 80 -13.04 14.43 -16.37
CA ALA A 80 -12.03 13.57 -16.98
C ALA A 80 -10.73 13.57 -16.17
N PHE A 81 -10.33 14.72 -15.61
CA PHE A 81 -9.17 14.86 -14.74
C PHE A 81 -9.35 14.10 -13.41
N VAL A 82 -10.52 14.20 -12.77
CA VAL A 82 -10.82 13.41 -11.56
C VAL A 82 -10.80 11.91 -11.85
N LEU A 83 -11.39 11.49 -12.97
CA LEU A 83 -11.37 10.08 -13.40
C LEU A 83 -9.96 9.61 -13.74
N PHE A 84 -9.13 10.47 -14.32
CA PHE A 84 -7.72 10.19 -14.56
C PHE A 84 -6.99 9.97 -13.24
N LEU A 85 -7.10 10.88 -12.27
CA LEU A 85 -6.53 10.69 -10.93
C LEU A 85 -7.00 9.39 -10.27
N TYR A 86 -8.29 9.07 -10.40
CA TYR A 86 -8.86 7.82 -9.88
C TYR A 86 -8.20 6.57 -10.48
N GLN A 87 -7.84 6.60 -11.78
CA GLN A 87 -7.15 5.47 -12.43
C GLN A 87 -5.75 5.21 -11.84
N PHE A 88 -5.06 6.22 -11.31
CA PHE A 88 -3.79 6.05 -10.58
C PHE A 88 -4.00 5.74 -9.10
N ALA A 89 -5.00 6.36 -8.48
CA ALA A 89 -5.28 6.18 -7.07
C ALA A 89 -5.70 4.72 -6.77
N LEU A 90 -6.48 4.09 -7.64
CA LEU A 90 -6.98 2.73 -7.42
C LEU A 90 -5.85 1.69 -7.29
N PRO A 91 -4.87 1.58 -8.22
CA PRO A 91 -3.76 0.65 -8.06
C PRO A 91 -2.88 0.98 -6.86
N ALA A 92 -2.63 2.27 -6.57
CA ALA A 92 -1.84 2.68 -5.42
C ALA A 92 -2.52 2.29 -4.09
N LEU A 93 -3.81 2.59 -3.94
CA LEU A 93 -4.61 2.19 -2.78
C LEU A 93 -4.66 0.66 -2.66
N GLY A 94 -4.83 -0.04 -3.79
CA GLY A 94 -4.85 -1.50 -3.77
C GLY A 94 -3.56 -2.13 -3.28
N LEU A 95 -2.43 -1.55 -3.68
CA LEU A 95 -1.12 -1.93 -3.17
C LEU A 95 -0.99 -1.66 -1.66
N ILE A 96 -1.39 -0.47 -1.20
CA ILE A 96 -1.39 -0.12 0.22
C ILE A 96 -2.21 -1.13 1.03
N PHE A 97 -3.41 -1.47 0.55
CA PHE A 97 -4.25 -2.48 1.20
C PHE A 97 -3.56 -3.84 1.27
N HIS A 98 -2.92 -4.32 0.20
CA HIS A 98 -2.21 -5.59 0.23
C HIS A 98 -1.04 -5.58 1.21
N VAL A 99 -0.26 -4.50 1.27
CA VAL A 99 0.86 -4.37 2.22
C VAL A 99 0.36 -4.39 3.66
N ILE A 100 -0.70 -3.64 3.97
CA ILE A 100 -1.31 -3.64 5.31
C ILE A 100 -1.84 -5.04 5.65
N TYR A 101 -2.57 -5.68 4.74
CA TYR A 101 -3.13 -7.01 4.98
C TYR A 101 -2.04 -8.07 5.17
N PHE A 102 -0.93 -7.96 4.45
CA PHE A 102 0.25 -8.81 4.62
C PHE A 102 0.84 -8.69 6.03
N ALA A 103 1.02 -7.44 6.52
CA ALA A 103 1.51 -7.20 7.87
C ALA A 103 0.51 -7.72 8.93
N MET A 104 -0.79 -7.47 8.74
CA MET A 104 -1.83 -7.95 9.64
C MET A 104 -1.85 -9.48 9.75
N ILE A 105 -1.78 -10.21 8.64
CA ILE A 105 -1.72 -11.68 8.66
C ILE A 105 -0.47 -12.17 9.41
N SER A 106 0.69 -11.57 9.12
CA SER A 106 1.96 -11.94 9.75
C SER A 106 1.91 -11.76 11.28
N ILE A 107 1.28 -10.69 11.77
CA ILE A 107 1.11 -10.39 13.20
C ILE A 107 0.00 -11.23 13.85
N SER A 108 -1.06 -11.55 13.10
CA SER A 108 -2.21 -12.29 13.65
C SER A 108 -1.83 -13.72 14.05
N ILE A 109 -0.92 -14.36 13.32
CA ILE A 109 -0.49 -15.74 13.61
C ILE A 109 0.08 -15.89 15.04
N PRO A 110 1.11 -15.13 15.46
CA PRO A 110 1.61 -15.23 16.83
C PRO A 110 0.59 -14.77 17.88
N LEU A 111 -0.26 -13.79 17.58
CA LEU A 111 -1.31 -13.35 18.51
C LEU A 111 -2.35 -14.45 18.77
N ILE A 112 -2.72 -15.23 17.75
CA ILE A 112 -3.61 -16.38 17.92
C ILE A 112 -2.97 -17.41 18.84
N ILE A 113 -1.68 -17.71 18.66
CA ILE A 113 -0.95 -18.66 19.53
C ILE A 113 -0.93 -18.17 20.98
N ILE A 114 -0.68 -16.88 21.20
CA ILE A 114 -0.69 -16.28 22.55
C ILE A 114 -2.07 -16.38 23.19
N LYS A 115 -3.14 -16.05 22.45
CA LYS A 115 -4.52 -16.17 22.97
C LYS A 115 -4.92 -17.61 23.27
N LEU A 116 -4.46 -18.58 22.46
CA LEU A 116 -4.67 -20.00 22.76
C LEU A 116 -3.95 -20.39 24.05
N ASN A 117 -2.71 -19.94 24.24
CA ASN A 117 -1.97 -20.17 25.48
C ASN A 117 -2.69 -19.59 26.72
N GLU A 118 -3.26 -18.39 26.60
CA GLU A 118 -4.08 -17.77 27.65
C GLU A 118 -5.37 -18.58 27.91
N TYR A 119 -6.04 -19.03 26.86
CA TYR A 119 -7.28 -19.82 26.98
C TYR A 119 -7.07 -21.17 27.68
N PHE A 120 -5.99 -21.87 27.36
CA PHE A 120 -5.65 -23.15 28.00
C PHE A 120 -4.93 -22.99 29.34
N GLY A 121 -4.50 -21.78 29.69
CA GLY A 121 -3.85 -21.49 30.97
C GLY A 121 -2.46 -22.12 31.13
N TYR A 122 -1.70 -22.34 30.04
CA TYR A 122 -0.38 -22.97 30.15
C TYR A 122 0.65 -22.07 30.84
N TYR A 123 0.74 -20.79 30.44
CA TYR A 123 1.69 -19.82 31.00
C TYR A 123 1.13 -18.39 31.03
N THR A 124 1.42 -17.65 32.10
CA THR A 124 1.13 -16.21 32.21
C THR A 124 2.27 -15.40 31.58
N LEU A 125 2.03 -14.89 30.37
CA LEU A 125 3.03 -14.11 29.64
C LEU A 125 3.00 -12.65 30.07
N SER A 126 4.16 -12.08 30.39
CA SER A 126 4.28 -10.64 30.62
C SER A 126 4.13 -9.86 29.31
N LYS A 127 3.77 -8.57 29.41
CA LYS A 127 3.60 -7.69 28.24
C LYS A 127 4.87 -7.62 27.38
N GLN A 128 6.04 -7.62 28.00
CA GLN A 128 7.34 -7.62 27.31
C GLN A 128 7.54 -8.90 26.50
N THR A 129 7.20 -10.05 27.07
CA THR A 129 7.29 -11.35 26.39
C THR A 129 6.31 -11.44 25.22
N ILE A 130 5.10 -10.89 25.38
CA ILE A 130 4.12 -10.79 24.28
C ILE A 130 4.67 -9.96 23.13
N ILE A 131 5.25 -8.79 23.40
CA ILE A 131 5.89 -7.93 22.39
C ILE A 131 7.01 -8.69 21.69
N PHE A 132 7.90 -9.32 22.47
CA PHE A 132 9.03 -10.08 21.94
C PHE A 132 8.58 -11.22 21.01
N ILE A 133 7.66 -12.07 21.46
CA ILE A 133 7.16 -13.21 20.67
C ILE A 133 6.46 -12.72 19.42
N THR A 134 5.62 -11.69 19.54
CA THR A 134 4.83 -11.17 18.42
C THR A 134 5.73 -10.60 17.33
N LEU A 135 6.66 -9.71 17.69
CA LEU A 135 7.55 -9.06 16.71
C LEU A 135 8.52 -10.07 16.07
N THR A 136 9.15 -10.92 16.86
CA THR A 136 10.08 -11.94 16.36
C THR A 136 9.37 -12.90 15.42
N SER A 137 8.24 -13.46 15.85
CA SER A 137 7.51 -14.42 15.04
C SER A 137 6.93 -13.77 13.79
N ALA A 138 6.34 -12.57 13.89
CA ALA A 138 5.77 -11.88 12.74
C ALA A 138 6.82 -11.62 11.67
N THR A 139 7.99 -11.09 12.05
CA THR A 139 9.09 -10.80 11.11
C THR A 139 9.67 -12.07 10.48
N CYS A 140 9.88 -13.14 11.26
CA CYS A 140 10.31 -14.44 10.75
C CYS A 140 9.28 -15.07 9.79
N ILE A 141 7.99 -14.99 10.13
CA ILE A 141 6.88 -15.47 9.30
C ILE A 141 6.80 -14.68 8.00
N SER A 142 6.90 -13.35 8.06
CA SER A 142 6.88 -12.47 6.90
C SER A 142 7.95 -12.84 5.88
N VAL A 143 9.16 -13.21 6.31
CA VAL A 143 10.26 -13.59 5.39
C VAL A 143 10.12 -15.02 4.88
N THR A 144 9.70 -15.95 5.74
CA THR A 144 9.69 -17.39 5.43
C THR A 144 8.47 -17.80 4.63
N PHE A 145 7.30 -17.32 5.03
CA PHE A 145 6.00 -17.71 4.48
C PHE A 145 5.39 -16.64 3.57
N TYR A 146 6.22 -15.73 3.03
CA TYR A 146 5.72 -14.61 2.23
C TYR A 146 4.86 -15.05 1.04
N LYS A 147 5.23 -16.14 0.34
CA LYS A 147 4.48 -16.67 -0.81
C LYS A 147 3.10 -17.19 -0.39
N GLN A 148 3.03 -17.87 0.75
CA GLN A 148 1.80 -18.43 1.30
C GLN A 148 0.86 -17.31 1.73
N ILE A 149 1.38 -16.29 2.41
CA ILE A 149 0.60 -15.10 2.81
C ILE A 149 0.11 -14.35 1.56
N LEU A 150 0.96 -14.14 0.57
CA LEU A 150 0.59 -13.48 -0.68
C LEU A 150 -0.53 -14.24 -1.41
N ASN A 151 -0.43 -15.57 -1.50
CA ASN A 151 -1.46 -16.39 -2.12
C ASN A 151 -2.79 -16.30 -1.35
N PHE A 152 -2.75 -16.23 -0.02
CA PHE A 152 -3.92 -16.00 0.81
C PHE A 152 -4.56 -14.62 0.50
N ILE A 153 -3.76 -13.55 0.42
CA ILE A 153 -4.23 -12.20 0.06
C ILE A 153 -4.89 -12.19 -1.32
N TYR A 154 -4.34 -12.88 -2.31
CA TYR A 154 -4.91 -12.91 -3.66
C TYR A 154 -6.27 -13.62 -3.76
N HIS A 155 -6.54 -14.57 -2.86
CA HIS A 155 -7.80 -15.31 -2.82
C HIS A 155 -8.85 -14.65 -1.91
N LEU A 156 -8.45 -14.24 -0.70
CA LEU A 156 -9.36 -13.81 0.37
C LEU A 156 -9.28 -12.31 0.67
N GLY A 157 -8.32 -11.60 0.08
CA GLY A 157 -8.14 -10.17 0.29
C GLY A 157 -9.30 -9.32 -0.26
N PRO A 158 -9.38 -8.04 0.15
CA PRO A 158 -10.47 -7.13 -0.21
C PRO A 158 -10.55 -6.88 -1.72
N LEU A 159 -9.40 -6.88 -2.39
CA LEU A 159 -9.28 -6.75 -3.84
C LEU A 159 -8.96 -8.12 -4.43
N ARG A 160 -9.96 -9.00 -4.50
CA ARG A 160 -9.83 -10.38 -5.00
C ARG A 160 -9.32 -10.41 -6.45
N ILE A 161 -8.00 -10.33 -6.63
CA ILE A 161 -7.34 -10.16 -7.93
C ILE A 161 -7.70 -11.33 -8.86
N LYS A 162 -7.75 -12.54 -8.30
CA LYS A 162 -8.08 -13.77 -9.05
C LYS A 162 -9.56 -13.88 -9.44
N SER A 163 -10.46 -13.19 -8.75
CA SER A 163 -11.91 -13.29 -8.98
C SER A 163 -12.48 -12.10 -9.78
N SER A 164 -11.87 -10.91 -9.68
CA SER A 164 -12.44 -9.68 -10.26
C SER A 164 -11.80 -9.28 -11.59
N ARG A 165 -12.58 -9.37 -12.69
CA ARG A 165 -12.17 -8.90 -14.03
C ARG A 165 -11.86 -7.40 -14.10
N LYS A 166 -12.50 -6.57 -13.26
CA LYS A 166 -12.26 -5.11 -13.24
C LYS A 166 -10.90 -4.76 -12.64
N ILE A 167 -10.48 -5.51 -11.62
CA ILE A 167 -9.22 -5.29 -10.89
C ILE A 167 -8.03 -5.83 -11.69
N ARG A 168 -8.22 -6.94 -12.42
CA ARG A 168 -7.19 -7.55 -13.27
C ARG A 168 -6.62 -6.59 -14.34
N LYS A 169 -7.40 -5.60 -14.78
CA LYS A 169 -6.94 -4.58 -15.75
C LYS A 169 -5.78 -3.72 -15.25
N PHE A 170 -5.66 -3.56 -13.94
CA PHE A 170 -4.63 -2.73 -13.31
C PHE A 170 -3.33 -3.48 -13.01
N ARG A 171 -3.22 -4.77 -13.40
CA ARG A 171 -2.03 -5.63 -13.15
C ARG A 171 -1.53 -5.56 -11.70
N LEU A 172 -2.46 -5.50 -10.76
CA LEU A 172 -2.17 -5.37 -9.33
C LEU A 172 -1.35 -6.54 -8.76
N GLU A 173 -1.43 -7.72 -9.38
CA GLU A 173 -0.60 -8.88 -9.02
C GLU A 173 0.89 -8.60 -9.25
N GLU A 174 1.27 -8.14 -10.45
CA GLU A 174 2.65 -7.78 -10.79
C GLU A 174 3.19 -6.69 -9.86
N LEU A 175 2.36 -5.67 -9.57
CA LEU A 175 2.73 -4.57 -8.69
C LEU A 175 2.91 -5.04 -7.24
N THR A 176 2.04 -5.93 -6.77
CA THR A 176 2.11 -6.48 -5.41
C THR A 176 3.31 -7.41 -5.28
N GLU A 177 3.61 -8.25 -6.28
CA GLU A 177 4.80 -9.11 -6.27
C GLU A 177 6.10 -8.31 -6.34
N TYR A 178 6.10 -7.18 -7.06
CA TYR A 178 7.23 -6.27 -7.09
C TYR A 178 7.52 -5.71 -5.69
N VAL A 179 6.50 -5.25 -4.97
CA VAL A 179 6.69 -4.66 -3.62
C VAL A 179 6.88 -5.72 -2.54
N ILE A 180 6.05 -6.77 -2.54
CA ILE A 180 6.04 -7.85 -1.55
C ILE A 180 6.83 -9.05 -2.09
N ASN A 181 8.13 -8.84 -2.25
CA ASN A 181 9.09 -9.93 -2.50
C ASN A 181 10.00 -10.13 -1.28
N LYS A 182 10.70 -11.27 -1.23
CA LYS A 182 11.52 -11.65 -0.08
C LYS A 182 12.60 -10.62 0.25
N GLU A 183 13.23 -10.01 -0.74
CA GLU A 183 14.31 -9.05 -0.54
C GLU A 183 13.79 -7.72 -0.03
N ASN A 184 12.70 -7.23 -0.62
CA ASN A 184 12.02 -6.01 -0.20
C ASN A 184 11.42 -6.14 1.22
N ILE A 185 10.83 -7.30 1.56
CA ILE A 185 10.36 -7.56 2.93
C ILE A 185 11.51 -7.48 3.93
N ARG A 186 12.65 -8.13 3.63
CA ARG A 186 13.85 -8.05 4.49
C ARG A 186 14.32 -6.62 4.62
N PHE A 187 14.41 -5.88 3.51
CA PHE A 187 14.80 -4.47 3.51
C PHE A 187 13.88 -3.61 4.38
N ILE A 188 12.56 -3.78 4.28
CA ILE A 188 11.57 -3.06 5.09
C ILE A 188 11.75 -3.38 6.57
N ILE A 189 11.92 -4.67 6.93
CA ILE A 189 12.12 -5.08 8.32
C ILE A 189 13.42 -4.48 8.87
N TYR A 190 14.53 -4.60 8.14
CA TYR A 190 15.81 -4.02 8.56
C TYR A 190 15.75 -2.50 8.69
N SER A 191 15.12 -1.81 7.74
CA SER A 191 14.96 -0.36 7.79
C SER A 191 14.11 0.07 8.98
N SER A 192 13.02 -0.64 9.26
CA SER A 192 12.14 -0.36 10.40
C SER A 192 12.87 -0.52 11.73
N PHE A 193 13.60 -1.63 11.90
CA PHE A 193 14.42 -1.83 13.11
C PHE A 193 15.58 -0.85 13.20
N PHE A 194 16.22 -0.48 12.08
CA PHE A 194 17.29 0.52 12.09
C PHE A 194 16.78 1.89 12.57
N ILE A 195 15.63 2.34 12.06
CA ILE A 195 14.99 3.58 12.50
C ILE A 195 14.66 3.48 14.00
N TYR A 196 14.06 2.37 14.44
CA TYR A 196 13.77 2.16 15.86
C TYR A 196 15.03 2.21 16.73
N ILE A 197 16.12 1.54 16.32
CA ILE A 197 17.39 1.52 17.05
C ILE A 197 18.01 2.91 17.12
N MET A 198 17.93 3.72 16.06
CA MET A 198 18.41 5.09 16.12
C MET A 198 17.65 5.91 17.18
N VAL A 199 16.32 5.84 17.18
CA VAL A 199 15.50 6.53 18.17
C VAL A 199 15.77 5.99 19.59
N TYR A 200 15.86 4.67 19.72
CA TYR A 200 16.16 4.01 21.00
C TYR A 200 17.52 4.42 21.54
N SER A 201 18.54 4.45 20.69
CA SER A 201 19.90 4.85 21.09
C SER A 201 19.91 6.30 21.58
N PHE A 202 19.20 7.19 20.90
CA PHE A 202 19.07 8.58 21.35
C PHE A 202 18.44 8.67 22.74
N HIS A 203 17.29 8.02 22.95
CA HIS A 203 16.62 8.01 24.25
C HIS A 203 17.47 7.37 25.35
N PHE A 204 18.13 6.26 25.04
CA PHE A 204 19.01 5.53 25.96
C PHE A 204 20.16 6.40 26.47
N PHE A 205 20.83 7.14 25.59
CA PHE A 205 21.90 8.05 26.00
C PHE A 205 21.40 9.25 26.81
N GLN A 206 20.12 9.61 26.68
CA GLN A 206 19.46 10.65 27.48
C GLN A 206 18.86 10.11 28.79
N ASN A 207 19.16 8.87 29.18
CA ASN A 207 18.56 8.20 30.34
C ASN A 207 17.02 8.21 30.34
N SER A 208 16.43 8.16 29.14
CA SER A 208 14.99 8.11 28.90
C SER A 208 14.62 6.82 28.16
N SER A 209 13.33 6.47 28.15
CA SER A 209 12.79 5.32 27.41
C SER A 209 11.82 5.78 26.34
N ILE A 210 11.63 4.98 25.29
CA ILE A 210 10.61 5.27 24.26
C ILE A 210 9.24 4.85 24.79
N PHE A 211 9.17 3.67 25.40
CA PHE A 211 7.98 3.22 26.11
C PHE A 211 8.00 3.68 27.57
N ASP A 212 6.83 3.72 28.20
CA ASP A 212 6.69 4.03 29.64
C ASP A 212 7.50 3.07 30.53
N VAL A 213 7.81 1.87 30.01
CA VAL A 213 8.52 0.80 30.71
C VAL A 213 9.74 0.36 29.91
N GLN A 214 10.94 0.57 30.45
CA GLN A 214 12.23 0.25 29.80
C GLN A 214 12.34 -1.21 29.31
N GLU A 215 11.69 -2.17 29.97
CA GLU A 215 11.78 -3.57 29.53
C GLU A 215 11.03 -3.83 28.22
N GLN A 216 10.07 -2.98 27.84
CA GLN A 216 9.40 -3.09 26.54
C GLN A 216 10.37 -2.71 25.41
N ASP A 217 11.21 -1.70 25.64
CA ASP A 217 12.26 -1.33 24.67
C ASP A 217 13.27 -2.45 24.46
N LYS A 218 13.69 -3.08 25.57
CA LYS A 218 14.56 -4.27 25.53
C LYS A 218 13.93 -5.42 24.75
N ALA A 219 12.63 -5.63 24.86
CA ALA A 219 11.92 -6.66 24.11
C ALA A 219 11.99 -6.42 22.59
N VAL A 220 11.77 -5.18 22.14
CA VAL A 220 11.87 -4.83 20.71
C VAL A 220 13.31 -5.01 20.20
N TYR A 221 14.30 -4.56 20.97
CA TYR A 221 15.71 -4.76 20.64
C TYR A 221 16.08 -6.25 20.56
N GLN A 222 15.62 -7.06 21.51
CA GLN A 222 15.87 -8.50 21.52
C GLN A 222 15.20 -9.20 20.33
N SER A 223 13.99 -8.76 19.94
CA SER A 223 13.33 -9.25 18.72
C SER A 223 14.15 -8.97 17.48
N PHE A 224 14.76 -7.79 17.37
CA PHE A 224 15.65 -7.48 16.27
C PHE A 224 16.86 -8.40 16.21
N LEU A 225 17.53 -8.61 17.34
CA LEU A 225 18.70 -9.50 17.41
C LEU A 225 18.33 -10.93 17.00
N CYS A 226 17.18 -11.42 17.46
CA CYS A 226 16.69 -12.74 17.10
C CYS A 226 16.39 -12.83 15.59
N PHE A 227 15.71 -11.82 15.03
CA PHE A 227 15.46 -11.75 13.59
C PHE A 227 16.75 -11.68 12.78
N LEU A 228 17.74 -10.90 13.21
CA LEU A 228 19.05 -10.80 12.55
C LEU A 228 19.76 -12.15 12.53
N ALA A 229 19.79 -12.86 13.66
CA ALA A 229 20.37 -14.20 13.75
C ALA A 229 19.62 -15.20 12.86
N PHE A 230 18.28 -15.18 12.90
CA PHE A 230 17.43 -16.02 12.06
C PHE A 230 17.66 -15.78 10.57
N ASP A 231 17.74 -14.52 10.15
CA ASP A 231 17.95 -14.19 8.74
C ASP A 231 19.34 -14.63 8.25
N ARG A 232 20.37 -14.47 9.09
CA ARG A 232 21.71 -15.03 8.81
C ARG A 232 21.69 -16.55 8.70
N LEU A 233 20.93 -17.23 9.56
CA LEU A 233 20.72 -18.68 9.45
C LEU A 233 20.03 -19.04 8.14
N LEU A 234 18.99 -18.31 7.71
CA LEU A 234 18.30 -18.54 6.43
C LEU A 234 19.18 -18.30 5.21
N LEU A 235 20.10 -17.33 5.27
CA LEU A 235 21.06 -17.10 4.18
C LEU A 235 22.10 -18.23 4.10
N ASN A 236 22.58 -18.67 5.26
CA ASN A 236 23.60 -19.71 5.35
C ASN A 236 23.03 -21.11 5.15
N SER A 237 21.73 -21.34 5.42
CA SER A 237 21.07 -22.65 5.26
C SER A 237 21.16 -23.19 3.83
N LYS A 238 21.22 -22.31 2.83
CA LYS A 238 21.46 -22.69 1.43
C LYS A 238 22.80 -23.41 1.19
N ARG A 239 23.76 -23.28 2.12
CA ARG A 239 25.06 -23.96 2.07
C ARG A 239 25.04 -25.32 2.77
N PHE A 240 23.98 -25.65 3.52
CA PHE A 240 23.86 -26.95 4.17
C PHE A 240 23.21 -27.96 3.21
N LEU A 241 23.85 -29.11 3.05
CA LEU A 241 23.42 -30.21 2.18
C LEU A 241 22.23 -31.02 2.75
N ILE A 242 21.70 -30.65 3.91
CA ILE A 242 20.59 -31.39 4.55
C ILE A 242 19.28 -30.92 3.93
N ILE A 243 18.83 -31.67 2.93
CA ILE A 243 17.50 -31.48 2.33
C ILE A 243 16.48 -32.13 3.28
N PRO A 244 15.52 -31.38 3.88
CA PRO A 244 14.59 -31.94 4.86
C PRO A 244 13.75 -33.10 4.33
N SER A 245 13.39 -33.07 3.04
CA SER A 245 12.66 -34.17 2.40
C SER A 245 13.52 -35.43 2.28
N GLU A 246 14.82 -35.30 2.00
CA GLU A 246 15.74 -36.43 2.01
C GLU A 246 15.97 -36.96 3.42
N LEU A 247 16.11 -36.07 4.41
CA LEU A 247 16.24 -36.47 5.81
C LEU A 247 15.00 -37.24 6.27
N LEU A 248 13.80 -36.73 5.99
CA LEU A 248 12.55 -37.40 6.32
C LEU A 248 12.44 -38.76 5.62
N ARG A 249 12.80 -38.83 4.33
CA ARG A 249 12.83 -40.10 3.59
C ARG A 249 13.80 -41.09 4.22
N LYS A 250 15.02 -40.65 4.59
CA LYS A 250 16.01 -41.49 5.27
C LYS A 250 15.51 -41.97 6.64
N LEU A 251 14.87 -41.11 7.42
CA LEU A 251 14.27 -41.45 8.71
C LEU A 251 13.16 -42.51 8.56
N ILE A 252 12.22 -42.30 7.64
CA ILE A 252 11.14 -43.27 7.37
C ILE A 252 11.72 -44.61 6.93
N ASN A 253 12.72 -44.59 6.05
CA ASN A 253 13.39 -45.81 5.59
C ASN A 253 14.12 -46.53 6.72
N SER A 254 14.76 -45.79 7.65
CA SER A 254 15.43 -46.41 8.81
C SER A 254 14.46 -47.06 9.79
N ILE A 255 13.23 -46.53 9.91
CA ILE A 255 12.18 -47.13 10.75
C ILE A 255 11.66 -48.41 10.09
N ARG A 256 11.36 -48.36 8.78
CA ARG A 256 10.85 -49.53 8.04
C ARG A 256 11.84 -50.68 7.92
N GLN A 257 13.13 -50.41 7.77
CA GLN A 257 14.17 -51.45 7.72
C GLN A 257 14.29 -52.26 9.02
N ASN A 258 13.72 -51.78 10.14
CA ASN A 258 13.65 -52.52 11.40
C ASN A 258 12.35 -53.33 11.57
N GLU A 259 11.34 -53.15 10.71
CA GLU A 259 10.07 -53.90 10.78
C GLU A 259 10.10 -55.23 9.98
N ASP A 260 11.07 -55.39 9.06
CA ASP A 260 11.25 -56.59 8.22
C ASP A 260 12.26 -57.61 8.78
N LYS A 261 12.54 -57.58 10.09
CA LYS A 261 13.35 -58.57 10.84
C LYS A 261 12.56 -59.14 12.00
#